data_AF-A0A377IBC1-F1
#
_entry.id   AF-A0A377IBC1-F1
#
_cell.length_a   1.000
_cell.length_b   1.000
_cell.length_c   1.000
_cell.angle_alpha   90.00
_cell.angle_beta   90.00
_cell.angle_gamma   90.00
#
_symmetry.space_group_name_H-M   'P 1'
#
loop_
_entity.id
_entity.type
_entity.pdbx_description
1 polymer ?
#
loop_
_entity_poly.entity_id
_entity_poly.type
_entity_poly.pdbx_seq_one_letter_code
_entity_poly.pdbx_strand_id
1 'polypeptide(L)'
;MITKIEQALTDRLQRGLGKLVNTVKSYGGEFDDESFGTARLPMCLITYGGSRIERKATNAKRYQSTDTFVIMLAVRSLRSNQAARQGGVDKREVGVNQLISAVRRLLDSQTLGGLVKPLKPTAVRTIFNNAKFNASSITAYALEYEVVYDDVSPLEDGLYPEPTTDETSPDYVFSVYQGEQSDPAPTLEHINLGLS
;
A
#
# COMPACT_ATOMS: atom_id res chain seq x y z
N MET A 1 -10.65 0.02 1.21
CA MET A 1 -9.60 0.85 1.84
C MET A 1 -8.22 0.60 1.24
N ILE A 2 -7.80 -0.67 1.12
CA ILE A 2 -6.50 -1.11 0.57
C ILE A 2 -6.09 -0.35 -0.70
N THR A 3 -6.94 -0.29 -1.73
CA THR A 3 -6.64 0.44 -2.99
C THR A 3 -6.34 1.92 -2.79
N LYS A 4 -7.07 2.60 -1.89
CA LYS A 4 -6.84 4.03 -1.58
C LYS A 4 -5.47 4.24 -0.93
N ILE A 5 -5.08 3.33 -0.04
CA ILE A 5 -3.76 3.36 0.62
C ILE A 5 -2.65 3.10 -0.40
N GLU A 6 -2.80 2.09 -1.25
CA GLU A 6 -1.80 1.76 -2.29
C GLU A 6 -1.58 2.93 -3.26
N GLN A 7 -2.67 3.57 -3.71
CA GLN A 7 -2.61 4.77 -4.55
C GLN A 7 -1.92 5.93 -3.82
N ALA A 8 -2.28 6.20 -2.56
CA ALA A 8 -1.65 7.27 -1.79
C ALA A 8 -0.15 7.04 -1.54
N LEU A 9 0.26 5.79 -1.30
CA LEU A 9 1.67 5.40 -1.22
C LEU A 9 2.38 5.62 -2.55
N THR A 10 1.80 5.14 -3.65
CA THR A 10 2.32 5.28 -5.01
C THR A 10 2.51 6.75 -5.38
N ASP A 11 1.49 7.58 -5.21
CA ASP A 11 1.53 9.01 -5.52
C ASP A 11 2.56 9.76 -4.70
N ARG A 12 2.69 9.41 -3.43
CA ARG A 12 3.69 10.03 -2.55
C ARG A 12 5.10 9.67 -2.96
N LEU A 13 5.36 8.39 -3.24
CA LEU A 13 6.67 7.90 -3.65
C LEU A 13 7.04 8.39 -5.04
N GLN A 14 6.11 8.41 -6.00
CA GLN A 14 6.31 8.93 -7.35
C GLN A 14 6.74 10.40 -7.31
N ARG A 15 6.07 11.24 -6.50
CA ARG A 15 6.44 12.65 -6.34
C ARG A 15 7.74 12.84 -5.56
N GLY A 16 7.93 12.07 -4.48
CA GLY A 16 9.04 12.25 -3.55
C GLY A 16 10.38 11.70 -4.03
N LEU A 17 10.38 10.57 -4.75
CA LEU A 17 11.60 9.96 -5.28
C LEU A 17 12.11 10.67 -6.54
N GLY A 18 11.21 11.29 -7.31
CA GLY A 18 11.57 12.03 -8.52
C GLY A 18 12.46 11.20 -9.45
N LYS A 19 13.67 11.69 -9.73
CA LYS A 19 14.62 11.05 -10.64
C LYS A 19 15.48 9.95 -10.00
N LEU A 20 15.26 9.60 -8.72
CA LEU A 20 15.94 8.47 -8.08
C LEU A 20 15.47 7.12 -8.65
N VAL A 21 14.27 7.08 -9.22
CA VAL A 21 13.67 5.90 -9.85
C VAL A 21 13.08 6.30 -11.20
N ASN A 22 13.06 5.34 -12.13
CA ASN A 22 12.42 5.50 -13.43
C ASN A 22 10.93 5.13 -13.38
N THR A 23 10.51 4.38 -12.35
CA THR A 23 9.13 3.88 -12.24
C THR A 23 8.72 3.71 -10.78
N VAL A 24 7.52 4.20 -10.45
CA VAL A 24 6.78 3.85 -9.23
C VAL A 24 5.40 3.33 -9.62
N LYS A 25 5.02 2.15 -9.17
CA LYS A 25 3.69 1.54 -9.46
C LYS A 25 3.38 0.36 -8.54
N SER A 26 2.15 -0.15 -8.60
CA SER A 26 1.78 -1.43 -7.97
C SER A 26 2.56 -2.60 -8.59
N TYR A 27 2.94 -3.57 -7.76
CA TYR A 27 3.57 -4.82 -8.19
C TYR A 27 2.57 -5.67 -8.97
N GLY A 28 2.99 -6.16 -10.14
CA GLY A 28 2.19 -7.00 -11.03
C GLY A 28 2.85 -8.34 -11.37
N GLY A 29 3.84 -8.79 -10.60
CA GLY A 29 4.59 -10.02 -10.89
C GLY A 29 5.93 -9.78 -11.60
N GLU A 30 6.48 -8.55 -11.54
CA GLU A 30 7.71 -8.19 -12.28
C GLU A 30 8.91 -9.08 -11.97
N PHE A 31 8.98 -9.61 -10.77
CA PHE A 31 10.10 -10.44 -10.32
C PHE A 31 9.89 -11.93 -10.56
N ASP A 32 8.69 -12.33 -10.97
CA ASP A 32 8.33 -13.71 -11.27
C ASP A 32 8.57 -14.06 -12.74
N ASP A 33 8.83 -13.03 -13.58
CA ASP A 33 9.13 -13.17 -15.00
C ASP A 33 10.65 -13.10 -15.27
N GLU A 34 11.24 -14.23 -15.67
CA GLU A 34 12.68 -14.30 -16.00
C GLU A 34 13.07 -13.39 -17.18
N SER A 35 12.11 -12.99 -18.01
CA SER A 35 12.30 -12.06 -19.12
C SER A 35 12.35 -10.59 -18.67
N PHE A 36 12.21 -10.32 -17.36
CA PHE A 36 12.23 -8.97 -16.80
C PHE A 36 13.43 -8.15 -17.29
N GLY A 37 13.12 -7.05 -17.99
CA GLY A 37 14.10 -6.16 -18.60
C GLY A 37 14.59 -5.07 -17.65
N THR A 38 15.92 -4.89 -17.56
CA THR A 38 16.54 -3.90 -16.66
C THR A 38 16.44 -2.44 -17.12
N ALA A 39 15.78 -2.17 -18.25
CA ALA A 39 15.62 -0.83 -18.80
C ALA A 39 14.83 0.12 -17.87
N ARG A 40 13.94 -0.44 -17.05
CA ARG A 40 13.09 0.33 -16.13
C ARG A 40 13.70 0.51 -14.73
N LEU A 41 14.91 -0.01 -14.49
CA LEU A 41 15.62 0.15 -13.21
C LEU A 41 16.38 1.48 -13.18
N PRO A 42 16.46 2.17 -12.02
CA PRO A 42 15.90 1.81 -10.72
C PRO A 42 14.38 1.91 -10.64
N MET A 43 13.73 1.08 -9.83
CA MET A 43 12.28 1.11 -9.67
C MET A 43 11.84 0.93 -8.22
N CYS A 44 10.64 1.41 -7.92
CA CYS A 44 9.94 1.25 -6.66
C CYS A 44 8.56 0.62 -6.94
N LEU A 45 8.30 -0.54 -6.37
CA LEU A 45 7.04 -1.26 -6.52
C LEU A 45 6.33 -1.34 -5.18
N ILE A 46 5.00 -1.25 -5.19
CA ILE A 46 4.18 -1.30 -3.98
C ILE A 46 3.26 -2.51 -4.08
N THR A 47 3.13 -3.27 -3.00
CA THR A 47 2.17 -4.37 -2.94
C THR A 47 1.55 -4.51 -1.55
N TYR A 48 0.36 -5.08 -1.50
CA TYR A 48 -0.30 -5.48 -0.27
C TYR A 48 0.24 -6.84 0.20
N GLY A 49 0.69 -6.89 1.46
CA GLY A 49 1.30 -8.06 2.09
C GLY A 49 0.36 -8.87 2.99
N GLY A 50 -0.90 -8.46 3.14
CA GLY A 50 -1.88 -9.11 4.02
C GLY A 50 -2.26 -8.27 5.24
N SER A 51 -3.19 -8.78 6.05
CA SER A 51 -3.72 -8.08 7.23
C SER A 51 -3.73 -8.96 8.46
N ARG A 52 -3.55 -8.33 9.61
CA ARG A 52 -3.89 -8.85 10.94
C ARG A 52 -5.06 -8.03 11.47
N ILE A 53 -6.18 -8.70 11.75
CA ILE A 53 -7.40 -8.07 12.23
C ILE A 53 -7.56 -8.36 13.72
N GLU A 54 -7.66 -7.32 14.54
CA GLU A 54 -7.83 -7.43 15.98
C GLU A 54 -9.09 -6.73 16.48
N ARG A 55 -9.68 -7.24 17.55
CA ARG A 55 -10.85 -6.61 18.19
C ARG A 55 -10.41 -5.38 18.99
N LYS A 56 -11.12 -4.27 18.87
CA LYS A 56 -10.92 -3.12 19.76
C LYS A 56 -11.49 -3.44 21.15
N ALA A 57 -10.65 -3.29 22.18
CA ALA A 57 -10.95 -3.70 23.55
C ALA A 57 -12.25 -3.14 24.16
N THR A 58 -12.75 -2.01 23.65
CA THR A 58 -13.90 -1.28 24.21
C THR A 58 -15.22 -1.45 23.46
N ASN A 59 -15.27 -2.17 22.34
CA ASN A 59 -16.52 -2.39 21.62
C ASN A 59 -16.54 -3.75 20.92
N ALA A 60 -17.54 -4.59 21.23
CA ALA A 60 -17.67 -5.94 20.67
C ALA A 60 -17.79 -6.00 19.15
N LYS A 61 -18.25 -4.91 18.51
CA LYS A 61 -18.49 -4.84 17.08
C LYS A 61 -17.44 -4.03 16.30
N ARG A 62 -16.38 -3.51 16.96
CA ARG A 62 -15.33 -2.75 16.27
C ARG A 62 -14.03 -3.53 16.18
N TYR A 63 -13.57 -3.72 14.95
CA TYR A 63 -12.26 -4.28 14.65
C TYR A 63 -11.30 -3.17 14.22
N GLN A 64 -10.00 -3.41 14.40
CA GLN A 64 -8.94 -2.59 13.85
C GLN A 64 -8.11 -3.46 12.90
N SER A 65 -8.01 -3.01 11.66
CA SER A 65 -7.19 -3.65 10.65
C SER A 65 -5.76 -3.11 10.77
N THR A 66 -4.80 -4.02 10.88
CA THR A 66 -3.37 -3.73 10.78
C THR A 66 -2.85 -4.44 9.55
N ASP A 67 -2.74 -3.67 8.47
CA ASP A 67 -2.33 -4.17 7.16
C ASP A 67 -0.82 -4.06 7.00
N THR A 68 -0.23 -5.01 6.30
CA THR A 68 1.16 -4.93 5.85
C THR A 68 1.17 -4.46 4.41
N PHE A 69 1.89 -3.37 4.14
CA PHE A 69 2.27 -2.97 2.78
C PHE A 69 3.77 -3.16 2.59
N VAL A 70 4.16 -3.62 1.41
CA VAL A 70 5.55 -3.90 1.07
C VAL A 70 5.98 -2.97 -0.06
N ILE A 71 7.04 -2.20 0.19
CA ILE A 71 7.71 -1.37 -0.81
C ILE A 71 8.94 -2.13 -1.31
N MET A 72 8.90 -2.60 -2.55
CA MET A 72 10.00 -3.30 -3.18
C MET A 72 10.85 -2.33 -3.99
N LEU A 73 12.15 -2.34 -3.75
CA LEU A 73 13.14 -1.53 -4.44
C LEU A 73 14.03 -2.44 -5.27
N ALA A 74 14.21 -2.13 -6.55
CA ALA A 74 15.13 -2.86 -7.40
C ALA A 74 16.07 -1.92 -8.16
N VAL A 75 17.34 -2.33 -8.23
CA VAL A 75 18.42 -1.62 -8.93
C VAL A 75 19.24 -2.61 -9.76
N ARG A 76 19.94 -2.11 -10.77
CA ARG A 76 20.99 -2.90 -11.43
C ARG A 76 22.13 -3.12 -10.44
N SER A 77 22.65 -4.34 -10.38
CA SER A 77 23.88 -4.62 -9.66
C SER A 77 25.03 -3.87 -10.31
N LEU A 78 25.67 -2.97 -9.55
CA LEU A 78 26.86 -2.27 -10.01
C LEU A 78 28.09 -3.18 -9.87
N ARG A 79 29.10 -2.98 -10.73
CA ARG A 79 30.31 -3.82 -10.82
C ARG A 79 31.13 -3.88 -9.53
N SER A 80 30.96 -2.91 -8.63
CA SER A 80 31.54 -2.90 -7.29
C SER A 80 30.43 -2.99 -6.23
N ASN A 81 30.63 -3.87 -5.23
CA ASN A 81 29.72 -4.02 -4.09
C ASN A 81 29.51 -2.71 -3.31
N GLN A 82 30.54 -1.86 -3.23
CA GLN A 82 30.44 -0.56 -2.55
C GLN A 82 29.55 0.41 -3.33
N ALA A 83 29.76 0.50 -4.66
CA ALA A 83 28.94 1.34 -5.53
C ALA A 83 27.47 0.87 -5.55
N ALA A 84 27.22 -0.44 -5.60
CA ALA A 84 25.87 -1.01 -5.58
C ALA A 84 25.07 -0.60 -4.33
N ARG A 85 25.76 -0.42 -3.19
CA ARG A 85 25.14 0.01 -1.93
C ARG A 85 25.02 1.52 -1.83
N GLN A 86 26.10 2.25 -2.08
CA GLN A 86 26.22 3.69 -1.78
C GLN A 86 25.82 4.60 -2.95
N GLY A 87 25.63 4.03 -4.14
CA GLY A 87 25.58 4.74 -5.40
C GLY A 87 26.97 4.83 -6.03
N GLY A 88 27.00 5.01 -7.35
CA GLY A 88 28.24 5.18 -8.10
C GLY A 88 28.64 6.65 -8.26
N VAL A 89 29.64 6.89 -9.12
CA VAL A 89 30.18 8.24 -9.35
C VAL A 89 29.21 9.09 -10.18
N ASP A 90 28.45 8.43 -11.06
CA ASP A 90 27.39 9.07 -11.83
C ASP A 90 26.09 9.15 -11.00
N LYS A 91 25.40 10.29 -11.03
CA LYS A 91 24.11 10.48 -10.35
C LYS A 91 23.01 9.50 -10.81
N ARG A 92 23.20 8.85 -11.96
CA ARG A 92 22.32 7.80 -12.50
C ARG A 92 22.58 6.43 -11.89
N GLU A 93 23.74 6.23 -11.26
CA GLU A 93 24.09 5.00 -10.55
C GLU A 93 23.53 5.04 -9.13
N VAL A 94 22.20 5.00 -9.01
CA VAL A 94 21.52 5.03 -7.71
C VAL A 94 21.73 3.71 -6.98
N GLY A 95 22.30 3.77 -5.77
CA GLY A 95 22.53 2.62 -4.92
C GLY A 95 21.28 2.21 -4.14
N VAL A 96 21.18 0.93 -3.78
CA VAL A 96 19.99 0.44 -3.09
C VAL A 96 19.84 1.03 -1.68
N ASN A 97 20.93 1.33 -0.97
CA ASN A 97 20.83 1.98 0.34
C ASN A 97 20.32 3.42 0.22
N GLN A 98 20.66 4.13 -0.87
CA GLN A 98 20.14 5.47 -1.12
C GLN A 98 18.62 5.44 -1.29
N LEU A 99 18.09 4.46 -2.04
CA LEU A 99 16.65 4.27 -2.20
C LEU A 99 15.97 3.87 -0.88
N ILE A 100 16.56 2.95 -0.11
CA ILE A 100 16.03 2.57 1.21
C ILE A 100 15.92 3.82 2.10
N SER A 101 16.98 4.62 2.20
CA SER A 101 16.97 5.86 2.99
C SER A 101 15.94 6.87 2.48
N ALA A 102 15.82 7.04 1.16
CA ALA A 102 14.86 7.96 0.57
C ALA A 102 13.41 7.54 0.83
N VAL A 103 13.08 6.26 0.63
CA VAL A 103 11.74 5.71 0.93
C VAL A 103 11.40 5.89 2.40
N ARG A 104 12.30 5.50 3.30
CA ARG A 104 12.07 5.69 4.75
C ARG A 104 11.86 7.15 5.12
N ARG A 105 12.67 8.06 4.55
CA ARG A 105 12.49 9.50 4.78
C ARG A 105 11.16 10.03 4.29
N LEU A 106 10.63 9.46 3.21
CA LEU A 106 9.33 9.82 2.64
C LEU A 106 8.17 9.19 3.42
N LEU A 107 8.27 7.96 3.91
CA LEU A 107 7.12 7.21 4.44
C LEU A 107 7.05 7.11 5.96
N ASP A 108 8.19 7.05 6.66
CA ASP A 108 8.20 6.83 8.11
C ASP A 108 7.31 7.88 8.80
N SER A 109 6.37 7.39 9.62
CA SER A 109 5.39 8.17 10.38
C SER A 109 4.44 9.06 9.58
N GLN A 110 4.31 8.86 8.27
CA GLN A 110 3.30 9.59 7.49
C GLN A 110 1.90 9.07 7.74
N THR A 111 0.90 9.95 7.65
CA THR A 111 -0.51 9.60 7.79
C THR A 111 -1.24 9.52 6.44
N LEU A 112 -0.52 9.73 5.34
CA LEU A 112 -1.07 9.80 3.98
C LEU A 112 -2.28 10.74 3.87
N GLY A 113 -2.17 11.93 4.46
CA GLY A 113 -3.26 12.91 4.48
C GLY A 113 -4.36 12.61 5.50
N GLY A 114 -4.06 11.84 6.55
CA GLY A 114 -5.03 11.41 7.56
C GLY A 114 -5.79 10.14 7.20
N LEU A 115 -5.46 9.50 6.07
CA LEU A 115 -6.06 8.24 5.64
C LEU A 115 -5.76 7.08 6.61
N VAL A 116 -4.58 7.11 7.24
CA VAL A 116 -4.08 6.05 8.13
C VAL A 116 -3.44 6.66 9.38
N LYS A 117 -3.32 5.86 10.45
CA LYS A 117 -2.40 6.19 11.54
C LYS A 117 -0.95 6.26 11.01
N PRO A 118 -0.03 6.93 11.71
CA PRO A 118 1.36 7.05 11.26
C PRO A 118 1.96 5.71 10.83
N LEU A 119 2.40 5.62 9.57
CA LEU A 119 3.02 4.42 8.99
C LEU A 119 4.20 3.96 9.85
N LYS A 120 4.24 2.66 10.16
CA LYS A 120 5.27 2.06 10.99
C LYS A 120 6.15 1.12 10.15
N PRO A 121 7.43 1.45 9.90
CA PRO A 121 8.34 0.50 9.27
C PRO A 121 8.60 -0.68 10.22
N THR A 122 8.52 -1.91 9.70
CA THR A 122 8.69 -3.13 10.49
C THR A 122 9.95 -3.90 10.11
N ALA A 123 10.30 -3.95 8.82
CA ALA A 123 11.48 -4.67 8.37
C ALA A 123 12.05 -4.10 7.06
N VAL A 124 13.35 -4.35 6.86
CA VAL A 124 14.00 -4.24 5.55
C VAL A 124 14.64 -5.59 5.25
N ARG A 125 14.21 -6.25 4.17
CA ARG A 125 14.66 -7.60 3.79
C ARG A 125 15.25 -7.61 2.40
N THR A 126 16.23 -8.47 2.18
CA THR A 126 16.72 -8.73 0.82
C THR A 126 15.75 -9.66 0.12
N ILE A 127 15.29 -9.30 -1.09
CA ILE A 127 14.54 -10.21 -1.98
C ILE A 127 15.56 -10.97 -2.82
N PHE A 128 16.40 -10.23 -3.55
CA PHE A 128 17.48 -10.78 -4.35
C PHE A 128 18.77 -10.01 -4.13
N ASN A 129 19.89 -10.72 -4.18
CA ASN A 129 21.22 -10.11 -4.23
C ASN A 129 21.96 -10.63 -5.46
N ASN A 130 22.22 -9.74 -6.42
CA ASN A 130 22.89 -10.07 -7.69
C ASN A 130 22.23 -11.22 -8.48
N ALA A 131 20.91 -11.35 -8.40
CA ALA A 131 20.18 -12.35 -9.20
C ALA A 131 20.29 -12.02 -10.69
N LYS A 132 20.46 -13.04 -11.52
CA LYS A 132 20.58 -12.87 -12.97
C LYS A 132 19.20 -12.89 -13.61
N PHE A 133 18.83 -11.77 -14.23
CA PHE A 133 17.64 -11.65 -15.06
C PHE A 133 18.11 -11.26 -16.46
N ASN A 134 17.84 -12.11 -17.45
CA ASN A 134 18.45 -12.03 -18.77
C ASN A 134 20.00 -11.86 -18.68
N ALA A 135 20.55 -10.83 -19.34
CA ALA A 135 21.97 -10.50 -19.38
C ALA A 135 22.42 -9.49 -18.31
N SER A 136 21.60 -9.25 -17.27
CA SER A 136 21.89 -8.26 -16.22
C SER A 136 21.73 -8.86 -14.84
N SER A 137 22.48 -8.32 -13.87
CA SER A 137 22.30 -8.65 -12.46
C SER A 137 21.44 -7.58 -11.78
N ILE A 138 20.51 -8.03 -10.94
CA ILE A 138 19.57 -7.20 -10.19
C ILE A 138 19.76 -7.46 -8.70
N THR A 139 19.66 -6.38 -7.91
CA THR A 139 19.54 -6.43 -6.46
C THR A 139 18.22 -5.81 -6.07
N ALA A 140 17.45 -6.51 -5.22
CA ALA A 140 16.13 -6.09 -4.80
C ALA A 140 15.91 -6.25 -3.28
N TYR A 141 15.22 -5.30 -2.69
CA TYR A 141 14.92 -5.25 -1.26
C TYR A 141 13.44 -4.94 -1.02
N ALA A 142 12.87 -5.52 0.03
CA ALA A 142 11.54 -5.23 0.54
C ALA A 142 11.64 -4.35 1.79
N LEU A 143 10.82 -3.31 1.88
CA LEU A 143 10.56 -2.55 3.09
C LEU A 143 9.11 -2.80 3.49
N GLU A 144 8.92 -3.38 4.67
CA GLU A 144 7.60 -3.69 5.20
C GLU A 144 7.12 -2.54 6.09
N TYR A 145 5.85 -2.16 5.91
CA TYR A 145 5.16 -1.15 6.72
C TYR A 145 3.86 -1.72 7.28
N GLU A 146 3.68 -1.58 8.58
CA GLU A 146 2.38 -1.72 9.23
C GLU A 146 1.56 -0.44 9.00
N VAL A 147 0.33 -0.64 8.56
CA VAL A 147 -0.64 0.39 8.23
C VAL A 147 -1.90 0.13 9.03
N VAL A 148 -2.15 1.00 10.01
CA VAL A 148 -3.32 0.87 10.88
C VAL A 148 -4.35 1.91 10.49
N TYR A 149 -5.58 1.46 10.28
CA TYR A 149 -6.72 2.30 10.02
C TYR A 149 -7.98 1.71 10.65
N ASP A 150 -8.99 2.53 10.78
CA ASP A 150 -10.30 2.08 11.24
C ASP A 150 -11.09 1.67 10.00
N ASP A 151 -11.50 0.40 9.96
CA ASP A 151 -12.07 -0.23 8.77
C ASP A 151 -13.60 -0.10 8.72
N VAL A 152 -14.17 -0.53 7.58
CA VAL A 152 -15.60 -0.61 7.24
C VAL A 152 -16.42 -1.06 8.45
N SER A 153 -17.48 -0.32 8.74
CA SER A 153 -18.43 -0.72 9.79
C SER A 153 -19.13 -2.00 9.34
N PRO A 154 -19.07 -3.09 10.12
CA PRO A 154 -19.73 -4.33 9.72
C PRO A 154 -21.24 -4.12 9.68
N LEU A 155 -21.91 -4.91 8.84
CA LEU A 155 -23.37 -5.01 8.83
C LEU A 155 -23.89 -5.50 10.19
N GLU A 156 -25.15 -5.20 10.48
CA GLU A 156 -25.83 -5.84 11.61
C GLU A 156 -26.05 -7.33 11.33
N ASP A 157 -26.22 -8.11 12.40
CA ASP A 157 -26.39 -9.55 12.27
C ASP A 157 -27.63 -9.89 11.45
N GLY A 158 -27.46 -10.71 10.42
CA GLY A 158 -28.53 -11.12 9.50
C GLY A 158 -28.90 -10.12 8.40
N LEU A 159 -28.29 -8.93 8.36
CA LEU A 159 -28.50 -7.98 7.26
C LEU A 159 -27.53 -8.22 6.09
N TYR A 160 -27.99 -7.81 4.92
CA TYR A 160 -27.22 -7.67 3.70
C TYR A 160 -26.99 -6.17 3.39
N PRO A 161 -26.04 -5.83 2.49
CA PRO A 161 -25.79 -4.45 2.06
C PRO A 161 -27.05 -3.76 1.53
N GLU A 162 -27.16 -2.44 1.73
CA GLU A 162 -28.26 -1.65 1.16
C GLU A 162 -28.00 -1.31 -0.32
N PRO A 163 -29.04 -1.23 -1.17
CA PRO A 163 -28.88 -0.80 -2.55
C PRO A 163 -28.40 0.65 -2.64
N THR A 164 -27.33 0.88 -3.39
CA THR A 164 -26.76 2.23 -3.56
C THR A 164 -26.12 2.44 -4.92
N THR A 165 -26.18 3.67 -5.41
CA THR A 165 -25.45 4.14 -6.59
C THR A 165 -24.23 5.01 -6.24
N ASP A 166 -24.00 5.27 -4.95
CA ASP A 166 -22.84 6.03 -4.47
C ASP A 166 -21.59 5.16 -4.47
N GLU A 167 -20.65 5.42 -5.40
CA GLU A 167 -19.39 4.69 -5.54
C GLU A 167 -18.49 4.75 -4.30
N THR A 168 -18.74 5.71 -3.40
CA THR A 168 -17.97 5.87 -2.16
C THR A 168 -18.51 5.05 -1.00
N SER A 169 -19.74 4.55 -1.12
CA SER A 169 -20.36 3.68 -0.14
C SER A 169 -19.65 2.32 -0.06
N PRO A 170 -19.44 1.74 1.14
CA PRO A 170 -18.95 0.37 1.26
C PRO A 170 -19.88 -0.67 0.60
N ASP A 171 -21.16 -0.34 0.43
CA ASP A 171 -22.18 -1.24 -0.11
C ASP A 171 -22.23 -1.23 -1.65
N TYR A 172 -21.55 -0.27 -2.29
CA TYR A 172 -21.57 -0.08 -3.75
C TYR A 172 -21.14 -1.32 -4.53
N VAL A 173 -20.09 -2.00 -4.06
CA VAL A 173 -19.57 -3.20 -4.74
C VAL A 173 -20.66 -4.28 -4.85
N PHE A 174 -21.49 -4.44 -3.81
CA PHE A 174 -22.55 -5.43 -3.81
C PHE A 174 -23.71 -5.04 -4.74
N SER A 175 -24.00 -3.75 -4.85
CA SER A 175 -24.99 -3.23 -5.81
C SER A 175 -24.54 -3.45 -7.27
N VAL A 176 -23.27 -3.16 -7.57
CA VAL A 176 -22.70 -3.35 -8.93
C VAL A 176 -22.73 -4.81 -9.35
N TYR A 177 -22.40 -5.73 -8.44
CA TYR A 177 -22.35 -7.16 -8.72
C TYR A 177 -23.66 -7.89 -8.41
N GLN A 178 -24.76 -7.17 -8.15
CA GLN A 178 -26.11 -7.73 -7.93
C GLN A 178 -26.14 -8.79 -6.83
N GLY A 179 -25.48 -8.53 -5.70
CA GLY A 179 -25.58 -9.35 -4.49
C GLY A 179 -26.99 -9.31 -3.87
N GLU A 180 -27.24 -10.17 -2.89
CA GLU A 180 -28.44 -10.04 -2.04
C GLU A 180 -28.39 -8.73 -1.26
N GLN A 181 -29.53 -8.06 -1.11
CA GLN A 181 -29.64 -6.72 -0.53
C GLN A 181 -30.75 -6.68 0.50
N SER A 182 -30.54 -5.93 1.58
CA SER A 182 -31.60 -5.65 2.55
C SER A 182 -32.41 -4.43 2.11
N ASP A 183 -33.68 -4.38 2.51
CA ASP A 183 -34.49 -3.18 2.37
C ASP A 183 -33.81 -2.02 3.13
N PRO A 184 -33.75 -0.81 2.56
CA PRO A 184 -33.16 0.35 3.24
C PRO A 184 -33.82 0.58 4.59
N ALA A 185 -33.02 0.86 5.62
CA ALA A 185 -33.56 1.16 6.93
C ALA A 185 -34.59 2.31 6.86
N PRO A 186 -35.72 2.22 7.58
CA PRO A 186 -36.73 3.26 7.57
C PRO A 186 -36.12 4.59 8.04
N THR A 187 -36.36 5.67 7.29
CA THR A 187 -35.88 7.00 7.65
C THR A 187 -36.50 7.44 8.98
N LEU A 188 -35.68 7.63 10.01
CA LEU A 188 -36.15 8.19 11.28
C LEU A 188 -36.47 9.68 11.09
N GLU A 189 -37.73 10.00 10.82
CA GLU A 189 -38.21 11.37 10.92
C GLU A 189 -38.15 11.81 12.38
N HIS A 190 -37.38 12.87 12.65
CA HIS A 190 -37.31 13.50 13.97
C HIS A 190 -38.71 14.00 14.37
N ILE A 191 -39.37 13.29 15.30
CA ILE A 191 -40.56 13.79 15.97
C ILE A 191 -40.09 14.91 16.92
N ASN A 192 -40.32 16.14 16.51
CA ASN A 192 -40.13 17.31 17.36
C ASN A 192 -41.24 17.29 18.42
N LEU A 193 -40.97 16.68 19.57
CA LEU A 193 -41.85 16.73 20.74
C LEU A 193 -41.80 18.16 21.30
N GLY A 194 -42.67 19.01 20.73
CA GLY A 194 -42.98 20.33 21.26
C GLY A 194 -43.59 20.19 22.66
N LEU A 195 -42.75 20.36 23.68
CA LEU A 195 -43.23 20.66 25.02
C LEU A 195 -43.63 22.13 25.03
N SER A 196 -44.91 22.35 25.33
CA SER A 196 -45.56 23.66 25.48
C SER A 196 -45.30 24.26 26.85
#